data_AF-A0A7Y7XED7-F1
#
_entry.id   AF-A0A7Y7XED7-F1
#
_cell.length_a   1.000
_cell.length_b   1.000
_cell.length_c   1.000
_cell.angle_alpha   90.00
_cell.angle_beta   90.00
_cell.angle_gamma   90.00
#
_symmetry.space_group_name_H-M   'P 1'
#
loop_
_entity.id
_entity.type
_entity.pdbx_description
1 polymer ?
#
loop_
_entity_poly.entity_id
_entity_poly.type
_entity_poly.pdbx_seq_one_letter_code
_entity_poly.pdbx_strand_id
1 'polypeptide(L)'
;MNNGIEQFYRLCDVAVAAFDEELEVSYESCLLEVLNFVKKHPRYRSDFIDKFKIILMSGDSPFEVVAFCMRELQWREIKDFVVLNMDPSQNPRSESLRSVLAAYDRIWPDADMYKYYGVS
;
A
#
# COMPACT_ATOMS: atom_id res chain seq x y z
N MET A 1 6.17 -11.67 -20.54
CA MET A 1 5.96 -10.66 -19.47
C MET A 1 4.47 -10.30 -19.50
N ASN A 2 3.76 -10.49 -18.39
CA ASN A 2 2.30 -10.30 -18.34
C ASN A 2 2.00 -8.80 -18.23
N ASN A 3 1.43 -8.21 -19.28
CA ASN A 3 1.09 -6.78 -19.41
C ASN A 3 0.43 -6.18 -18.14
N GLY A 4 -0.39 -6.95 -17.43
CA GLY A 4 -1.06 -6.50 -16.21
C GLY A 4 -0.13 -6.28 -14.99
N ILE A 5 0.98 -7.02 -14.87
CA ILE A 5 1.91 -6.87 -13.73
C ILE A 5 2.77 -5.61 -13.93
N GLU A 6 3.23 -5.38 -15.16
CA GLU A 6 3.98 -4.15 -15.50
C GLU A 6 3.15 -2.89 -15.27
N GLN A 7 1.86 -2.93 -15.62
CA GLN A 7 0.96 -1.82 -15.36
C GLN A 7 0.82 -1.55 -13.85
N PHE A 8 0.66 -2.59 -13.03
CA PHE A 8 0.62 -2.43 -11.58
C PHE A 8 1.89 -1.79 -11.03
N TYR A 9 3.07 -2.20 -11.51
CA TYR A 9 4.34 -1.67 -11.03
C TYR A 9 4.45 -0.18 -11.34
N ARG A 10 4.08 0.22 -12.56
CA ARG A 10 4.03 1.63 -12.96
C ARG A 10 3.06 2.44 -12.09
N LEU A 11 1.90 1.89 -11.75
CA LEU A 11 0.94 2.58 -10.88
C LEU A 11 1.52 2.81 -9.47
N CYS A 12 2.23 1.82 -8.93
CA CYS A 12 2.94 2.00 -7.66
C CYS A 12 4.03 3.06 -7.77
N ASP A 13 4.83 3.04 -8.84
CA ASP A 13 5.93 3.98 -9.03
C ASP A 13 5.41 5.42 -9.23
N VAL A 14 4.28 5.60 -9.94
CA VAL A 14 3.57 6.89 -10.06
C VAL A 14 3.05 7.36 -8.70
N ALA A 15 2.50 6.47 -7.88
CA ALA A 15 2.07 6.83 -6.53
C ALA A 15 3.27 7.31 -5.68
N VAL A 16 4.42 6.65 -5.77
CA VAL A 16 5.65 7.09 -5.08
C VAL A 16 6.04 8.51 -5.53
N ALA A 17 6.13 8.75 -6.84
CA ALA A 17 6.47 10.08 -7.36
C ALA A 17 5.46 11.17 -6.96
N ALA A 18 4.16 10.83 -6.89
CA ALA A 18 3.14 11.77 -6.42
C ALA A 18 3.23 12.06 -4.92
N PHE A 19 3.73 11.11 -4.12
CA PHE A 19 3.98 11.33 -2.69
C PHE A 19 5.12 12.34 -2.47
N ASP A 20 6.18 12.25 -3.27
CA ASP A 20 7.32 13.16 -3.23
C ASP A 20 7.03 14.54 -3.87
N GLU A 21 5.74 14.84 -4.13
CA GLU A 21 5.26 16.06 -4.81
C GLU A 21 5.91 16.30 -6.19
N GLU A 22 6.48 15.26 -6.82
CA GLU A 22 7.14 15.35 -8.13
C GLU A 22 6.14 15.45 -9.29
N LEU A 23 4.85 15.23 -9.03
CA LEU A 23 3.79 15.20 -10.02
C LEU A 23 2.63 16.13 -9.65
N GLU A 24 1.99 16.73 -10.66
CA GLU A 24 0.76 17.54 -10.50
C GLU A 24 -0.52 16.67 -10.34
N VAL A 25 -0.38 15.46 -9.77
CA VAL A 25 -1.51 14.55 -9.52
C VAL A 25 -1.71 14.36 -8.02
N SER A 26 -2.96 14.22 -7.60
CA SER A 26 -3.25 13.95 -6.19
C SER A 26 -2.76 12.56 -5.81
N TYR A 27 -1.99 12.48 -4.72
CA TYR A 27 -1.52 11.21 -4.17
C TYR A 27 -2.69 10.24 -3.91
N GLU A 28 -3.79 10.73 -3.32
CA GLU A 28 -5.00 9.92 -3.10
C GLU A 28 -5.56 9.34 -4.41
N SER A 29 -5.56 10.10 -5.51
CA SER A 29 -6.00 9.60 -6.81
C SER A 29 -5.12 8.43 -7.29
N CYS A 30 -3.81 8.51 -7.10
CA CYS A 30 -2.89 7.42 -7.43
C CYS A 30 -3.15 6.18 -6.55
N LEU A 31 -3.39 6.36 -5.26
CA LEU A 31 -3.75 5.28 -4.34
C LEU A 31 -5.03 4.56 -4.78
N LEU A 32 -6.05 5.32 -5.20
CA LEU A 32 -7.30 4.78 -5.72
C LEU A 32 -7.10 4.01 -7.03
N GLU A 33 -6.23 4.49 -7.92
CA GLU A 33 -5.91 3.76 -9.15
C GLU A 33 -5.26 2.41 -8.86
N VAL A 34 -4.28 2.37 -7.95
CA VAL A 34 -3.64 1.13 -7.50
C VAL A 34 -4.68 0.16 -6.93
N LEU A 35 -5.51 0.63 -5.98
CA LEU A 35 -6.55 -0.19 -5.36
C LEU A 35 -7.55 -0.75 -6.40
N ASN A 36 -8.05 0.12 -7.28
CA ASN A 36 -8.99 -0.27 -8.33
C ASN A 36 -8.37 -1.27 -9.31
N PHE A 37 -7.08 -1.09 -9.64
CA PHE A 37 -6.37 -2.02 -10.50
C PHE A 37 -6.27 -3.41 -9.86
N VAL A 38 -5.88 -3.47 -8.59
CA VAL A 38 -5.78 -4.73 -7.84
C VAL A 38 -7.14 -5.43 -7.74
N LYS A 39 -8.21 -4.70 -7.39
CA LYS A 39 -9.58 -5.23 -7.33
C LYS A 39 -10.06 -5.79 -8.68
N LYS A 40 -9.67 -5.17 -9.79
CA LYS A 40 -10.04 -5.60 -11.16
C LYS A 40 -9.26 -6.83 -11.65
N HIS A 41 -8.12 -7.16 -11.04
CA HIS A 41 -7.24 -8.22 -11.52
C HIS A 41 -6.87 -9.26 -10.43
N PRO A 42 -7.86 -9.94 -9.81
CA PRO A 42 -7.61 -10.86 -8.70
C PRO A 42 -6.70 -12.04 -9.06
N ARG A 43 -6.61 -12.39 -10.35
CA ARG A 43 -5.71 -13.45 -10.86
C ARG A 43 -4.22 -13.20 -10.60
N TYR A 44 -3.82 -11.95 -10.38
CA TYR A 44 -2.43 -11.55 -10.10
C TYR A 44 -2.18 -11.29 -8.61
N ARG A 45 -3.06 -11.76 -7.71
CA ARG A 45 -2.94 -11.51 -6.26
C ARG A 45 -1.56 -11.89 -5.70
N SER A 46 -0.99 -13.03 -6.11
CA SER A 46 0.34 -13.44 -5.64
C SER A 46 1.41 -12.41 -6.03
N ASP A 47 1.41 -11.98 -7.29
CA ASP A 47 2.36 -10.98 -7.79
C ASP A 47 2.20 -9.63 -7.08
N PHE A 48 0.95 -9.22 -6.81
CA PHE A 48 0.66 -8.00 -6.05
C PHE A 48 1.17 -8.09 -4.62
N ILE A 49 0.96 -9.24 -3.95
CA ILE A 49 1.48 -9.48 -2.61
C ILE A 49 3.01 -9.36 -2.60
N ASP A 50 3.70 -9.96 -3.57
CA ASP A 50 5.16 -9.93 -3.61
C ASP A 50 5.71 -8.52 -3.81
N LYS A 51 5.11 -7.72 -4.71
CA LYS A 51 5.49 -6.32 -4.87
C LYS A 51 5.14 -5.46 -3.66
N PHE A 52 4.00 -5.68 -2.99
CA PHE A 52 3.71 -4.98 -1.73
C PHE A 52 4.74 -5.31 -0.66
N LYS A 53 5.15 -6.58 -0.51
CA LYS A 53 6.24 -6.94 0.40
C LYS A 53 7.55 -6.23 0.06
N ILE A 54 7.88 -6.09 -1.23
CA ILE A 54 9.05 -5.31 -1.66
C ILE A 54 8.93 -3.86 -1.21
N ILE A 55 7.78 -3.19 -1.46
CA ILE A 55 7.53 -1.81 -1.02
C ILE A 55 7.73 -1.67 0.50
N LEU A 56 7.18 -2.60 1.29
CA LEU A 56 7.32 -2.60 2.75
C LEU A 56 8.78 -2.72 3.24
N MET A 57 9.68 -3.24 2.40
CA MET A 57 11.11 -3.41 2.74
C MET A 57 12.01 -2.36 2.08
N SER A 58 11.58 -1.70 1.01
CA SER A 58 12.38 -0.74 0.22
C SER A 58 12.52 0.62 0.91
N GLY A 59 13.75 1.13 1.05
CA GLY A 59 14.16 2.39 1.74
C GLY A 59 13.19 3.55 1.63
N ASP A 60 12.75 3.73 0.40
CA ASP A 60 12.33 5.02 -0.13
C ASP A 60 10.90 4.97 -0.67
N SER A 61 10.15 3.90 -0.36
CA SER A 61 8.78 3.73 -0.87
C SER A 61 7.74 4.02 0.23
N PRO A 62 6.74 4.89 -0.02
CA PRO A 62 5.68 5.18 0.94
C PRO A 62 4.86 3.93 1.25
N PHE A 63 4.67 3.69 2.55
CA PHE A 63 3.90 2.56 3.08
C PHE A 63 2.40 2.72 2.87
N GLU A 64 1.97 3.96 2.64
CA GLU A 64 0.60 4.40 2.43
C GLU A 64 -0.05 3.69 1.25
N VAL A 65 0.70 3.37 0.19
CA VAL A 65 0.21 2.55 -0.93
C VAL A 65 -0.29 1.19 -0.43
N VAL A 66 0.46 0.56 0.46
CA VAL A 66 0.11 -0.75 1.02
C VAL A 66 -0.98 -0.59 2.06
N ALA A 67 -0.87 0.35 3.00
CA ALA A 67 -1.86 0.60 4.05
C ALA A 67 -3.25 0.89 3.44
N PHE A 68 -3.32 1.80 2.47
CA PHE A 68 -4.55 2.17 1.77
C PHE A 68 -5.19 0.97 1.05
N CYS A 69 -4.39 0.17 0.35
CA CYS A 69 -4.91 -1.04 -0.29
C CYS A 69 -5.41 -2.06 0.74
N MET A 70 -4.69 -2.25 1.84
CA MET A 70 -5.03 -3.25 2.85
C MET A 70 -6.25 -2.87 3.68
N ARG A 71 -6.55 -1.58 3.84
CA ARG A 71 -7.81 -1.11 4.42
C ARG A 71 -9.01 -1.79 3.76
N GLU A 72 -8.99 -1.88 2.45
CA GLU A 72 -10.07 -2.40 1.63
C GLU A 72 -9.95 -3.90 1.37
N LEU A 73 -8.74 -4.39 1.12
CA LEU A 73 -8.50 -5.76 0.68
C LEU A 73 -8.35 -6.76 1.84
N GLN A 74 -7.87 -6.30 2.99
CA GLN A 74 -7.71 -7.10 4.21
C GLN A 74 -6.95 -8.43 3.99
N TRP A 75 -5.91 -8.43 3.14
CA TRP A 75 -5.14 -9.65 2.84
C TRP A 75 -4.22 -10.05 4.00
N ARG A 76 -4.49 -11.21 4.59
CA ARG A 76 -3.75 -11.71 5.77
C ARG A 76 -2.26 -11.91 5.49
N GLU A 77 -1.90 -12.26 4.26
CA GLU A 77 -0.51 -12.49 3.86
C GLU A 77 0.38 -11.25 4.03
N ILE A 78 -0.19 -10.06 3.85
CA ILE A 78 0.52 -8.80 4.09
C ILE A 78 0.56 -8.49 5.58
N LYS A 79 -0.55 -8.70 6.31
CA LYS A 79 -0.60 -8.55 7.77
C LYS A 79 0.46 -9.40 8.47
N ASP A 80 0.50 -10.69 8.15
CA ASP A 80 1.42 -11.65 8.74
C ASP A 80 2.87 -11.30 8.39
N PHE A 81 3.12 -10.87 7.15
CA PHE A 81 4.44 -10.39 6.73
C PHE A 81 4.89 -9.18 7.56
N VAL A 82 4.02 -8.20 7.77
CA VAL A 82 4.33 -7.01 8.58
C VAL A 82 4.64 -7.41 10.02
N VAL A 83 3.81 -8.26 10.64
CA VAL A 83 4.01 -8.75 12.02
C VAL A 83 5.37 -9.45 12.18
N LEU A 84 5.75 -10.30 11.23
CA LEU A 84 7.01 -11.04 11.27
C LEU A 84 8.25 -10.15 11.12
N ASN A 85 8.12 -9.00 10.45
CA ASN A 85 9.25 -8.10 10.14
C ASN A 85 9.33 -6.85 11.04
N MET A 86 8.40 -6.72 12.00
CA MET A 86 8.31 -5.61 12.94
C MET A 86 9.09 -5.91 14.24
N ASP A 87 10.32 -6.39 14.11
CA ASP A 87 11.25 -6.48 15.26
C ASP A 87 11.95 -5.13 15.45
N PRO A 88 11.60 -4.33 16.48
CA PRO A 88 12.17 -3.00 16.68
C PRO A 88 13.66 -3.03 16.99
N SER A 89 14.19 -4.17 17.44
CA SER A 89 15.62 -4.34 17.71
C SER A 89 16.45 -4.58 16.45
N GLN A 90 15.79 -5.00 15.36
CA GLN A 90 16.45 -5.36 14.10
C GLN A 90 16.02 -4.47 12.92
N ASN A 91 14.85 -3.84 13.01
CA ASN A 91 14.27 -3.09 11.90
C ASN A 91 13.93 -1.65 12.33
N PRO A 92 14.70 -0.64 11.86
CA PRO A 92 14.45 0.76 12.16
C PRO A 92 13.09 1.26 11.63
N ARG A 93 12.40 0.47 10.79
CA ARG A 93 11.08 0.79 10.25
C ARG A 93 9.92 0.17 10.97
N SER A 94 10.17 -0.40 12.15
CA SER A 94 9.12 -1.01 12.96
C SER A 94 8.00 -0.03 13.29
N GLU A 95 8.28 1.28 13.36
CA GLU A 95 7.24 2.32 13.51
C GLU A 95 6.40 2.49 12.24
N SER A 96 7.03 2.59 11.05
CA SER A 96 6.30 2.71 9.78
C SER A 96 5.49 1.45 9.44
N LEU A 97 5.99 0.26 9.80
CA LEU A 97 5.24 -0.98 9.65
C LEU A 97 3.96 -1.03 10.51
N ARG A 98 3.92 -0.31 11.65
CA ARG A 98 2.71 -0.22 12.47
C ARG A 98 1.57 0.53 11.78
N SER A 99 1.85 1.54 10.95
CA SER A 99 0.78 2.25 10.23
C SER A 99 0.04 1.33 9.27
N VAL A 100 0.77 0.40 8.63
CA VAL A 100 0.17 -0.63 7.77
C VAL A 100 -0.73 -1.57 8.57
N LEU A 101 -0.38 -1.93 9.81
CA LEU A 101 -1.23 -2.75 10.67
C LEU A 101 -2.50 -2.01 11.10
N ALA A 102 -2.43 -0.70 11.35
CA ALA A 102 -3.59 0.10 11.73
C ALA A 102 -4.69 0.10 10.65
N ALA A 103 -4.33 -0.08 9.37
CA ALA A 103 -5.31 -0.22 8.29
C ALA A 103 -6.23 -1.46 8.43
N TYR A 104 -5.80 -2.49 9.18
CA TYR A 104 -6.58 -3.69 9.46
C TYR A 104 -7.52 -3.54 10.67
N ASP A 105 -7.35 -2.48 11.46
CA ASP A 105 -8.18 -2.26 12.63
C ASP A 105 -9.57 -1.74 12.21
N ARG A 106 -10.57 -1.95 13.08
CA ARG A 106 -11.94 -1.48 12.80
C ARG A 106 -11.96 0.03 12.53
N ILE A 107 -11.18 0.77 13.31
CA ILE A 107 -10.97 2.21 13.17
C ILE A 107 -9.56 2.38 12.64
N TRP A 108 -9.43 2.92 11.44
CA TRP A 108 -8.12 3.29 10.89
C TRP A 108 -7.91 4.79 11.13
N PRO A 109 -6.91 5.20 11.93
CA PRO A 109 -6.69 6.60 12.27
C PRO A 109 -6.50 7.51 11.05
N ASP A 110 -5.83 7.01 10.01
CA ASP A 110 -5.50 7.82 8.83
C ASP A 110 -6.66 7.92 7.83
N ALA A 111 -7.81 7.32 8.13
CA ALA A 111 -8.95 7.32 7.20
C ALA A 111 -9.45 8.74 6.88
N ASP A 112 -9.40 9.66 7.84
CA ASP A 112 -9.83 11.05 7.68
C ASP A 112 -8.92 11.87 6.75
N MET A 113 -7.70 11.39 6.48
CA MET A 113 -6.78 12.00 5.52
C MET A 113 -7.24 11.80 4.07
N TYR A 114 -8.12 10.83 3.81
CA TYR A 114 -8.57 10.48 2.46
C TYR A 114 -10.04 10.86 2.27
N LYS A 115 -10.32 11.67 1.25
CA LYS A 115 -11.69 12.03 0.84
C LYS A 115 -12.53 10.79 0.53
N TYR A 116 -11.90 9.72 0.06
CA TYR A 116 -12.53 8.43 -0.21
C TYR A 116 -13.26 7.85 1.00
N TYR A 117 -12.77 8.07 2.22
CA TYR A 117 -13.42 7.62 3.46
C TYR A 117 -14.21 8.73 4.18
N GLY A 118 -14.11 9.98 3.72
CA GLY A 118 -14.75 11.16 4.31
C GLY A 118 -16.25 11.29 4.07
N VAL A 119 -16.89 10.30 3.42
CA VAL A 119 -18.34 10.28 3.18
C VAL A 119 -18.94 9.10 3.93
N SER A 120 -19.49 9.38 5.12
CA SER A 120 -20.46 8.52 5.82
C SER A 120 -21.76 9.28 5.98
#